data_AF-A0A9E5EEK1-F1
#
_entry.id   AF-A0A9E5EEK1-F1
#
_cell.length_a   1.000
_cell.length_b   1.000
_cell.length_c   1.000
_cell.angle_alpha   90.00
_cell.angle_beta   90.00
_cell.angle_gamma   90.00
#
_symmetry.space_group_name_H-M   'P 1'
#
loop_
_entity.id
_entity.type
_entity.pdbx_description
1 polymer ?
#
loop_
_entity_poly.entity_id
_entity_poly.type
_entity_poly.pdbx_seq_one_letter_code
_entity_poly.pdbx_strand_id
1 'polypeptide(L)'
;MTGVTGAYLSGRASLENIIKRKAIGQEFITVKNAKENNLKNLTVKFPIGNITAVCGVSGSGKSTLAIDILSAVAARKINGAKLIPGVHGGIEGLEKINAFTAVDQEPIGRSPRSNPATFTGIMDLMRELWSSLPLAKVRGYNAGRFSFNVRGGRCETCTGEGFVALDMQFLGETFVECPSCAGRRFNRETLEVRFKGLNISDALKLSVKEAVEVFKAQPRLAEKLRTL
;
A
#
# COMPACT_ATOMS: atom_id res chain seq x y z
N MET A 1 30.33 -20.61 2.70
CA MET A 1 29.20 -19.71 3.07
C MET A 1 28.80 -18.84 1.87
N THR A 2 27.85 -19.31 1.07
CA THR A 2 27.37 -18.67 -0.17
C THR A 2 26.06 -17.88 -0.01
N GLY A 3 25.51 -17.79 1.20
CA GLY A 3 24.26 -17.07 1.45
C GLY A 3 24.41 -15.54 1.31
N VAL A 4 23.35 -14.88 0.86
CA VAL A 4 23.27 -13.41 0.71
C VAL A 4 23.64 -12.71 2.02
N THR A 5 23.07 -13.15 3.15
CA THR A 5 23.39 -12.64 4.49
C THR A 5 24.88 -12.75 4.81
N GLY A 6 25.48 -13.91 4.49
CA GLY A 6 26.91 -14.14 4.71
C GLY A 6 27.79 -13.19 3.90
N ALA A 7 27.37 -12.77 2.70
CA ALA A 7 28.11 -11.80 1.91
C ALA A 7 28.16 -10.43 2.59
N TYR A 8 27.06 -9.96 3.18
CA TYR A 8 27.03 -8.69 3.93
C TYR A 8 27.80 -8.79 5.26
N LEU A 9 27.59 -9.86 6.03
CA LEU A 9 28.30 -10.06 7.31
C LEU A 9 29.81 -10.23 7.14
N SER A 10 30.25 -10.82 6.02
CA SER A 10 31.68 -10.97 5.70
C SER A 10 32.29 -9.76 4.98
N GLY A 11 31.52 -8.70 4.71
CA GLY A 11 31.99 -7.50 3.99
C GLY A 11 32.19 -7.68 2.48
N ARG A 12 31.86 -8.85 1.91
CA ARG A 12 31.89 -9.09 0.45
C ARG A 12 30.82 -8.32 -0.31
N ALA A 13 29.75 -7.92 0.37
CA ALA A 13 28.73 -7.01 -0.13
C ALA A 13 28.59 -5.82 0.83
N SER A 14 28.39 -4.61 0.31
CA SER A 14 28.23 -3.37 1.08
C SER A 14 27.24 -2.42 0.39
N LEU A 15 26.54 -1.61 1.19
CA LEU A 15 25.64 -0.56 0.70
C LEU A 15 26.34 0.80 0.51
N GLU A 16 27.59 0.94 0.98
CA GLU A 16 28.30 2.23 1.00
C GLU A 16 28.45 2.85 -0.39
N ASN A 17 28.69 2.01 -1.40
CA ASN A 17 28.95 2.44 -2.78
C ASN A 17 27.68 2.84 -3.55
N ILE A 18 26.49 2.68 -2.97
CA ILE A 18 25.20 3.01 -3.61
C ILE A 18 24.75 4.43 -3.24
N ILE A 19 25.31 5.01 -2.17
CA ILE A 19 24.84 6.28 -1.60
C ILE A 19 25.47 7.46 -2.33
N LYS A 20 24.69 8.15 -3.16
CA LYS A 20 25.05 9.48 -3.69
C LYS A 20 24.58 10.56 -2.73
N ARG A 21 25.51 11.22 -2.04
CA ARG A 21 25.18 12.35 -1.16
C ARG A 21 24.80 13.56 -1.99
N LYS A 22 23.56 14.03 -1.83
CA LYS A 22 23.11 15.30 -2.38
C LYS A 22 23.51 16.44 -1.45
N ALA A 23 23.94 17.58 -2.00
CA ALA A 23 24.14 18.79 -1.21
C ALA A 23 22.85 19.18 -0.48
N ILE A 24 22.98 19.78 0.69
CA ILE A 24 21.83 20.27 1.47
C ILE A 24 21.21 21.45 0.70
N GLY A 25 19.91 21.39 0.45
CA GLY A 25 19.17 22.48 -0.20
C GLY A 25 19.16 23.77 0.63
N GLN A 26 18.85 24.90 0.00
CA GLN A 26 18.73 26.20 0.67
C GLN A 26 17.37 26.44 1.32
N GLU A 27 16.38 25.60 1.01
CA GLU A 27 15.01 25.73 1.48
C GLU A 27 14.72 24.74 2.60
N PHE A 28 13.94 25.17 3.59
CA PHE A 28 13.69 24.40 4.80
C PHE A 28 12.23 24.50 5.23
N ILE A 29 11.72 23.40 5.78
CA ILE A 29 10.54 23.39 6.65
C ILE A 29 11.03 23.52 8.08
N THR A 30 10.55 24.52 8.81
CA THR A 30 11.01 24.81 10.19
C THR A 30 9.89 24.57 11.18
N VAL A 31 10.07 23.60 12.09
CA VAL A 31 9.18 23.40 13.25
C VAL A 31 9.70 24.28 14.38
N LYS A 32 8.87 25.20 14.88
CA LYS A 32 9.24 26.13 15.95
C LYS A 32 8.66 25.67 17.28
N ASN A 33 9.46 25.79 18.34
CA ASN A 33 9.03 25.65 19.73
C ASN A 33 8.16 24.40 19.98
N ALA A 34 8.56 23.24 19.45
CA ALA A 34 7.88 21.97 19.67
C ALA A 34 7.98 21.58 21.16
N LYS A 35 6.82 21.40 21.79
CA LYS A 35 6.67 21.19 23.24
C LYS A 35 5.74 20.02 23.61
N GLU A 36 5.19 19.33 22.61
CA GLU A 36 4.34 18.17 22.86
C GLU A 36 5.10 17.06 23.61
N ASN A 37 4.42 16.37 24.52
CA ASN A 37 4.98 15.31 25.35
C ASN A 37 6.29 15.71 26.05
N ASN A 38 7.41 15.03 25.73
CA ASN A 38 8.71 15.25 26.34
C ASN A 38 9.64 16.17 25.53
N LEU A 39 9.14 16.84 24.48
CA LEU A 39 9.93 17.78 23.69
C LEU A 39 10.21 19.06 24.48
N LYS A 40 11.49 19.41 24.62
CA LYS A 40 11.95 20.55 25.43
C LYS A 40 12.07 21.84 24.62
N ASN A 41 10.94 22.36 24.12
CA ASN A 41 10.89 23.59 23.33
C ASN A 41 11.85 23.58 22.11
N LEU A 42 11.82 22.50 21.34
CA LEU A 42 12.74 22.27 20.23
C LEU A 42 12.37 23.12 19.00
N THR A 43 13.35 23.77 18.38
CA THR A 43 13.21 24.36 17.04
C THR A 43 14.15 23.65 16.08
N VAL A 44 13.62 23.10 14.99
CA VAL A 44 14.37 22.25 14.05
C VAL A 44 14.00 22.56 12.61
N LYS A 45 14.97 22.43 11.69
CA LYS A 45 14.84 22.67 10.26
C LYS A 45 15.02 21.37 9.48
N PHE A 46 14.13 21.13 8.52
CA PHE A 46 14.15 20.00 7.60
C PHE A 46 14.41 20.52 6.17
N PRO A 47 15.54 20.17 5.53
CA PRO A 47 15.84 20.64 4.18
C PRO A 47 14.89 20.02 3.14
N ILE A 48 14.36 20.85 2.26
CA ILE A 48 13.48 20.42 1.16
C ILE A 48 14.34 19.81 0.04
N GLY A 49 13.87 18.70 -0.53
CA GLY A 49 14.55 18.01 -1.64
C GLY A 49 15.71 17.11 -1.20
N ASN A 50 15.83 16.83 0.10
CA ASN A 50 16.79 15.90 0.68
C ASN A 50 16.06 14.76 1.44
N ILE A 51 16.69 13.58 1.50
CA ILE A 51 16.25 12.51 2.39
C ILE A 51 16.71 12.87 3.80
N THR A 52 15.76 13.11 4.70
CA THR A 52 16.04 13.44 6.10
C THR A 52 15.66 12.27 7.01
N ALA A 53 16.60 11.84 7.85
CA ALA A 53 16.35 10.81 8.87
C ALA A 53 16.31 11.45 10.26
N VAL A 54 15.23 11.22 11.01
CA VAL A 54 15.12 11.61 12.42
C VAL A 54 15.56 10.44 13.29
N CYS A 55 16.75 10.54 13.87
CA CYS A 55 17.39 9.47 14.64
C CYS A 55 17.41 9.79 16.16
N GLY A 56 17.58 8.76 16.98
CA GLY A 56 17.62 8.87 18.44
C GLY A 56 17.08 7.63 19.16
N VAL A 57 17.39 7.49 20.45
CA VAL A 57 16.95 6.35 21.29
C VAL A 57 15.42 6.26 21.41
N SER A 58 14.90 5.08 21.78
CA SER A 58 13.46 4.93 22.04
C SER A 58 13.00 5.92 23.13
N GLY A 59 11.80 6.48 22.97
CA GLY A 59 11.27 7.49 23.90
C GLY A 59 11.87 8.90 23.75
N SER A 60 12.82 9.16 22.85
CA SER A 60 13.43 10.49 22.69
C SER A 60 12.53 11.57 22.05
N GLY A 61 11.26 11.25 21.73
CA GLY A 61 10.31 12.18 21.11
C GLY A 61 10.34 12.25 19.57
N LYS A 62 10.97 11.27 18.88
CA LYS A 62 11.04 11.25 17.40
C LYS A 62 9.66 11.23 16.74
N SER A 63 8.79 10.31 17.18
CA SER A 63 7.42 10.18 16.68
C SER A 63 6.61 11.44 17.00
N THR A 64 6.77 11.98 18.20
CA THR A 64 6.14 13.25 18.58
C THR A 64 6.49 14.38 17.62
N LEU A 65 7.77 14.53 17.28
CA LEU A 65 8.23 15.57 16.37
C LEU A 65 7.76 15.34 14.93
N ALA A 66 8.00 14.13 14.39
CA ALA A 66 7.80 13.84 12.98
C ALA A 66 6.33 13.56 12.62
N ILE A 67 5.61 12.88 13.49
CA ILE A 67 4.24 12.40 13.26
C ILE A 67 3.25 13.36 13.93
N ASP A 68 3.29 13.48 15.26
CA ASP A 68 2.24 14.19 16.01
C ASP A 68 2.26 15.71 15.77
N ILE A 69 3.41 16.27 15.41
CA ILE A 69 3.56 17.69 15.06
C ILE A 69 3.69 17.86 13.55
N LEU A 70 4.83 17.49 12.95
CA LEU A 70 5.12 17.86 11.56
C LEU A 70 4.12 17.28 10.57
N SER A 71 3.87 15.97 10.62
CA SER A 71 2.90 15.29 9.76
C SER A 71 1.48 15.80 9.99
N ALA A 72 1.04 15.92 11.25
CA ALA A 72 -0.31 16.40 11.57
C ALA A 72 -0.57 17.84 11.06
N VAL A 73 0.39 18.74 11.22
CA VAL A 73 0.28 20.12 10.69
C VAL A 73 0.28 20.11 9.16
N ALA A 74 1.18 19.35 8.52
CA ALA A 74 1.27 19.28 7.07
C ALA A 74 -0.02 18.70 6.46
N ALA A 75 -0.54 17.59 7.00
CA ALA A 75 -1.80 16.99 6.59
C ALA A 75 -2.98 17.96 6.78
N ARG A 76 -3.01 18.72 7.88
CA ARG A 76 -4.06 19.71 8.12
C ARG A 76 -3.99 20.90 7.15
N LYS A 77 -2.81 21.50 6.96
CA LYS A 77 -2.64 22.70 6.13
C LYS A 77 -2.71 22.41 4.63
N ILE A 78 -2.14 21.29 4.18
CA ILE A 78 -2.00 20.98 2.75
C ILE A 78 -3.18 20.13 2.26
N ASN A 79 -3.60 19.12 3.03
CA ASN A 79 -4.63 18.18 2.62
C ASN A 79 -6.01 18.46 3.27
N GLY A 80 -6.12 19.47 4.15
CA GLY A 80 -7.37 19.77 4.86
C GLY A 80 -7.77 18.74 5.91
N ALA A 81 -6.85 17.89 6.37
CA ALA A 81 -7.14 16.85 7.35
C ALA A 81 -7.57 17.45 8.70
N LYS A 82 -8.53 16.79 9.38
CA LYS A 82 -9.04 17.21 10.71
C LYS A 82 -8.21 16.64 11.86
N LEU A 83 -6.89 16.68 11.74
CA LEU A 83 -5.97 16.27 12.80
C LEU A 83 -5.73 17.43 13.77
N ILE A 84 -5.55 17.11 15.05
CA ILE A 84 -5.12 18.06 16.08
C ILE A 84 -3.61 17.88 16.23
N PRO A 85 -2.79 18.84 15.77
CA PRO A 85 -1.35 18.72 15.93
C PRO A 85 -0.93 18.92 17.38
N GLY A 86 0.15 18.26 17.79
CA GLY A 86 0.77 18.46 19.10
C GLY A 86 1.22 19.91 19.34
N VAL A 87 1.44 20.29 20.59
CA VAL A 87 1.82 21.64 21.02
C VAL A 87 3.15 22.06 20.38
N HIS A 88 3.09 23.16 19.62
CA HIS A 88 4.22 23.77 18.93
C HIS A 88 3.97 25.27 18.74
N GLY A 89 5.02 26.04 18.45
CA GLY A 89 4.93 27.49 18.19
C GLY A 89 4.68 27.86 16.72
N GLY A 90 4.47 26.88 15.85
CA GLY A 90 4.21 27.06 14.42
C GLY A 90 5.18 26.29 13.52
N ILE A 91 4.80 26.16 12.25
CA ILE A 91 5.64 25.59 11.19
C ILE A 91 5.71 26.56 10.01
N GLU A 92 6.92 26.85 9.56
CA GLU A 92 7.24 27.71 8.41
C GLU A 92 7.80 26.88 7.25
N GLY A 93 7.67 27.36 6.01
CA GLY A 93 8.20 26.68 4.82
C GLY A 93 7.27 25.61 4.24
N LEU A 94 6.07 25.43 4.80
CA LEU A 94 5.06 24.49 4.26
C LEU A 94 4.45 24.98 2.96
N GLU A 95 4.44 26.30 2.73
CA GLU A 95 4.02 26.93 1.48
C GLU A 95 4.90 26.56 0.27
N LYS A 96 6.08 25.96 0.51
CA LYS A 96 7.04 25.55 -0.51
C LYS A 96 6.80 24.12 -1.03
N ILE A 97 5.83 23.40 -0.47
CA ILE A 97 5.47 22.04 -0.88
C ILE A 97 4.02 21.98 -1.32
N ASN A 98 3.74 21.25 -2.40
CA ASN A 98 2.41 21.22 -3.02
C ASN A 98 1.55 20.05 -2.55
N ALA A 99 2.18 19.01 -1.99
CA ALA A 99 1.51 17.80 -1.56
C ALA A 99 2.22 17.23 -0.34
N PHE A 100 1.44 16.60 0.54
CA PHE A 100 1.95 15.88 1.70
C PHE A 100 1.38 14.46 1.72
N THR A 101 2.24 13.47 1.90
CA THR A 101 1.86 12.07 2.04
C THR A 101 2.59 11.47 3.23
N ALA A 102 1.83 10.94 4.18
CA ALA A 102 2.36 10.12 5.26
C ALA A 102 2.18 8.65 4.89
N VAL A 103 3.23 7.85 5.06
CA VAL A 103 3.17 6.39 4.94
C VAL A 103 3.45 5.82 6.32
N ASP A 104 2.50 5.06 6.84
CA ASP A 104 2.56 4.48 8.18
C ASP A 104 2.64 2.94 8.12
N GLN A 105 2.53 2.32 9.28
CA GLN A 105 2.52 0.87 9.45
C GLN A 105 1.10 0.33 9.73
N GLU A 106 0.06 1.13 9.51
CA GLU A 106 -1.30 0.63 9.68
C GLU A 106 -1.58 -0.46 8.62
N PRO A 107 -2.34 -1.51 8.97
CA PRO A 107 -2.72 -2.52 8.01
C PRO A 107 -3.47 -1.90 6.83
N ILE A 108 -3.07 -2.27 5.61
CA ILE A 108 -3.67 -1.83 4.33
C ILE A 108 -5.20 -1.98 4.30
N GLY A 109 -5.73 -2.97 5.03
CA GLY A 109 -7.14 -3.06 5.36
C GLY A 109 -7.38 -4.05 6.48
N ARG A 110 -8.54 -3.95 7.12
CA ARG A 110 -8.96 -4.82 8.22
C ARG A 110 -9.81 -6.02 7.76
N SER A 111 -9.85 -6.28 6.44
CA SER A 111 -10.71 -7.28 5.82
C SER A 111 -9.92 -8.14 4.82
N PRO A 112 -10.27 -9.44 4.66
CA PRO A 112 -9.72 -10.32 3.62
C PRO A 112 -9.89 -9.81 2.18
N ARG A 113 -10.75 -8.81 1.98
CA ARG A 113 -10.99 -8.15 0.69
C ARG A 113 -9.87 -7.19 0.30
N SER A 114 -9.06 -6.73 1.26
CA SER A 114 -7.91 -5.89 0.99
C SER A 114 -6.68 -6.75 0.67
N ASN A 115 -6.09 -6.50 -0.48
CA ASN A 115 -4.86 -7.13 -0.92
C ASN A 115 -4.03 -6.11 -1.75
N PRO A 116 -2.76 -6.43 -2.10
CA PRO A 116 -1.92 -5.50 -2.86
C PRO A 116 -2.56 -5.03 -4.18
N ALA A 117 -3.30 -5.90 -4.89
CA ALA A 117 -3.93 -5.54 -6.15
C ALA A 117 -5.09 -4.55 -5.97
N THR A 118 -5.89 -4.68 -4.90
CA THR A 118 -6.95 -3.71 -4.60
C THR A 118 -6.39 -2.39 -4.10
N PHE A 119 -5.36 -2.42 -3.26
CA PHE A 119 -4.79 -1.20 -2.68
C PHE A 119 -4.08 -0.32 -3.71
N THR A 120 -3.36 -0.94 -4.64
CA THR A 120 -2.63 -0.23 -5.71
C THR A 120 -3.52 0.15 -6.89
N GLY A 121 -4.80 -0.26 -6.88
CA GLY A 121 -5.73 -0.10 -8.00
C GLY A 121 -5.37 -0.93 -9.23
N ILE A 122 -4.55 -1.97 -9.09
CA ILE A 122 -4.29 -2.96 -10.16
C ILE A 122 -5.53 -3.78 -10.44
N MET A 123 -6.31 -4.12 -9.40
CA MET A 123 -7.55 -4.86 -9.54
C MET A 123 -8.52 -4.18 -10.50
N ASP A 124 -8.61 -2.84 -10.49
CA ASP A 124 -9.50 -2.09 -11.38
C ASP A 124 -9.11 -2.25 -12.84
N LEU A 125 -7.81 -2.12 -13.13
CA LEU A 125 -7.25 -2.34 -14.46
C LEU A 125 -7.43 -3.79 -14.94
N MET A 126 -7.30 -4.76 -14.03
CA MET A 126 -7.59 -6.17 -14.34
C MET A 126 -9.07 -6.36 -14.67
N ARG A 127 -10.00 -5.77 -13.90
CA ARG A 127 -11.44 -5.87 -14.16
C ARG A 127 -11.84 -5.26 -15.51
N GLU A 128 -11.25 -4.11 -15.84
CA GLU A 128 -11.41 -3.49 -17.16
C GLU A 128 -10.92 -4.42 -18.27
N LEU A 129 -9.71 -4.97 -18.14
CA LEU A 129 -9.13 -5.90 -19.10
C LEU A 129 -10.04 -7.12 -19.31
N TRP A 130 -10.49 -7.78 -18.23
CA TRP A 130 -11.35 -8.96 -18.34
C TRP A 130 -12.72 -8.65 -18.97
N SER A 131 -13.29 -7.47 -18.66
CA SER A 131 -14.54 -7.01 -19.30
C SER A 131 -14.40 -6.67 -20.78
N SER A 132 -13.16 -6.44 -21.26
CA SER A 132 -12.88 -6.17 -22.66
C SER A 132 -12.79 -7.43 -23.53
N LEU A 133 -12.68 -8.62 -22.92
CA LEU A 133 -12.45 -9.87 -23.64
C LEU A 133 -13.68 -10.32 -24.45
N PRO A 134 -13.48 -11.04 -25.57
CA PRO A 134 -14.58 -11.44 -26.45
C PRO A 134 -15.71 -12.20 -25.72
N LEU A 135 -15.37 -13.18 -24.89
CA LEU A 135 -16.36 -13.95 -24.13
C LEU A 135 -17.14 -13.09 -23.13
N ALA A 136 -16.47 -12.11 -22.50
CA ALA A 136 -17.12 -11.16 -21.60
C ALA A 136 -18.09 -10.26 -22.37
N LYS A 137 -17.69 -9.77 -23.55
CA LYS A 137 -18.52 -8.93 -24.42
C LYS A 137 -19.77 -9.66 -24.90
N VAL A 138 -19.63 -10.89 -25.38
CA VAL A 138 -20.77 -11.73 -25.82
C VAL A 138 -21.76 -11.98 -24.69
N ARG A 139 -21.28 -12.15 -23.45
CA ARG A 139 -22.12 -12.36 -22.27
C ARG A 139 -22.63 -11.08 -21.61
N GLY A 140 -22.32 -9.91 -22.16
CA GLY A 140 -22.69 -8.62 -21.57
C GLY A 140 -22.03 -8.33 -20.21
N TYR A 141 -20.88 -8.94 -19.92
CA TYR A 141 -20.17 -8.75 -18.66
C TYR A 141 -19.40 -7.43 -18.66
N ASN A 142 -19.66 -6.60 -17.66
CA ASN A 142 -18.91 -5.36 -17.39
C ASN A 142 -17.82 -5.60 -16.33
N ALA A 143 -17.03 -4.56 -16.04
CA ALA A 143 -15.99 -4.60 -15.00
C ALA A 143 -16.53 -4.91 -13.59
N GLY A 144 -17.83 -4.71 -13.35
CA GLY A 144 -18.51 -5.07 -12.11
C GLY A 144 -18.61 -6.58 -11.91
N ARG A 145 -18.84 -7.35 -12.99
CA ARG A 145 -18.84 -8.83 -12.94
C ARG A 145 -17.54 -9.39 -12.36
N PHE A 146 -16.42 -8.74 -12.65
CA PHE A 146 -15.09 -9.16 -12.23
C PHE A 146 -14.66 -8.59 -10.86
N SER A 147 -15.57 -7.95 -10.12
CA SER A 147 -15.31 -7.49 -8.76
C SER A 147 -15.86 -8.49 -7.74
N PHE A 148 -15.00 -8.97 -6.85
CA PHE A 148 -15.43 -9.83 -5.74
C PHE A 148 -16.17 -9.03 -4.64
N ASN A 149 -16.15 -7.70 -4.69
CA ASN A 149 -16.81 -6.83 -3.69
C ASN A 149 -18.29 -6.57 -3.99
N VAL A 150 -18.75 -6.87 -5.21
CA VAL A 150 -20.13 -6.57 -5.66
C VAL A 150 -20.85 -7.86 -6.07
N ARG A 151 -22.18 -7.86 -5.92
CA ARG A 151 -23.02 -8.97 -6.40
C ARG A 151 -22.93 -9.12 -7.91
N GLY A 152 -23.08 -10.35 -8.39
CA GLY A 152 -23.13 -10.68 -9.81
C GLY A 152 -22.14 -11.77 -10.19
N GLY A 153 -20.83 -11.49 -10.11
CA GLY A 153 -19.79 -12.47 -10.47
C GLY A 153 -19.05 -13.09 -9.31
N ARG A 154 -19.16 -12.53 -8.10
CA ARG A 154 -18.57 -13.09 -6.89
C ARG A 154 -19.23 -14.42 -6.48
N CYS A 155 -18.56 -15.18 -5.63
CA CYS A 155 -19.18 -16.30 -4.93
C CYS A 155 -20.12 -15.75 -3.84
N GLU A 156 -21.40 -16.09 -3.88
CA GLU A 156 -22.36 -15.61 -2.89
C GLU A 156 -22.24 -16.32 -1.54
N THR A 157 -21.76 -17.58 -1.49
CA THR A 157 -21.55 -18.32 -0.24
C THR A 157 -20.59 -17.60 0.72
N CYS A 158 -19.44 -17.14 0.21
CA CYS A 158 -18.47 -16.36 1.00
C CYS A 158 -18.56 -14.86 0.76
N THR A 159 -19.58 -14.40 0.01
CA THR A 159 -19.74 -13.00 -0.41
C THR A 159 -18.50 -12.36 -1.05
N GLY A 160 -17.65 -13.17 -1.69
CA GLY A 160 -16.42 -12.76 -2.36
C GLY A 160 -15.15 -12.79 -1.51
N GLU A 161 -15.21 -13.23 -0.25
CA GLU A 161 -14.05 -13.25 0.64
C GLU A 161 -13.09 -14.42 0.32
N GLY A 162 -13.64 -15.52 -0.16
CA GLY A 162 -12.91 -16.76 -0.43
C GLY A 162 -12.78 -17.66 0.80
N PHE A 163 -13.12 -17.15 1.99
CA PHE A 163 -13.12 -17.86 3.26
C PHE A 163 -14.47 -17.69 3.95
N VAL A 164 -14.76 -18.55 4.91
CA VAL A 164 -15.89 -18.41 5.84
C VAL A 164 -15.35 -18.49 7.26
N ALA A 165 -15.82 -17.59 8.12
CA ALA A 165 -15.47 -17.61 9.54
C ALA A 165 -16.24 -18.75 10.23
N LEU A 166 -15.52 -19.58 10.99
CA LEU A 166 -16.10 -20.55 11.89
C LEU A 166 -16.03 -19.99 13.30
N ASP A 167 -17.21 -19.80 13.89
CA ASP A 167 -17.32 -19.45 15.30
C ASP A 167 -17.06 -20.70 16.13
N MET A 168 -16.00 -20.66 16.93
CA MET A 168 -15.62 -21.71 17.86
C MET A 168 -15.81 -21.17 19.26
N GLN A 169 -16.65 -21.84 20.07
CA GLN A 169 -17.12 -21.36 21.38
C GLN A 169 -16.01 -20.96 22.39
N PHE A 170 -14.74 -21.29 22.13
CA PHE A 170 -13.60 -21.03 23.02
C PHE A 170 -12.30 -20.58 22.32
N LEU A 171 -12.28 -20.45 20.99
CA LEU A 171 -11.14 -19.94 20.22
C LEU A 171 -11.55 -18.67 19.48
N GLY A 172 -10.59 -17.80 19.15
CA GLY A 172 -10.85 -16.70 18.22
C GLY A 172 -11.36 -17.21 16.87
N GLU A 173 -12.00 -16.34 16.09
CA GLU A 173 -12.53 -16.69 14.77
C GLU A 173 -11.46 -17.39 13.92
N THR A 174 -11.79 -18.59 13.43
CA THR A 174 -10.94 -19.32 12.48
C THR A 174 -11.53 -19.22 11.09
N PHE A 175 -10.67 -19.03 10.10
CA PHE A 175 -11.10 -18.91 8.70
C PHE A 175 -10.80 -20.20 7.96
N VAL A 176 -11.81 -20.80 7.35
CA VAL A 176 -11.65 -21.94 6.45
C VAL A 176 -11.95 -21.53 5.02
N GLU A 177 -11.33 -22.20 4.06
CA GLU A 177 -11.61 -21.95 2.65
C GLU A 177 -13.10 -22.19 2.35
N CYS A 178 -13.67 -21.30 1.54
CA CYS A 178 -15.08 -21.40 1.17
C CYS A 178 -15.33 -22.71 0.39
N PRO A 179 -16.25 -23.58 0.84
CA PRO A 179 -16.48 -24.87 0.20
C PRO A 179 -17.07 -24.75 -1.22
N SER A 180 -17.76 -23.65 -1.52
CA SER A 180 -18.39 -23.45 -2.84
C SER A 180 -17.43 -22.96 -3.91
N CYS A 181 -16.42 -22.15 -3.57
CA CYS A 181 -15.50 -21.58 -4.55
C CYS A 181 -14.05 -22.02 -4.36
N ALA A 182 -13.72 -22.80 -3.32
CA ALA A 182 -12.37 -23.23 -2.98
C ALA A 182 -11.37 -22.05 -3.00
N GLY A 183 -11.70 -20.98 -2.28
CA GLY A 183 -10.89 -19.77 -2.21
C GLY A 183 -10.89 -18.88 -3.47
N ARG A 184 -11.57 -19.25 -4.57
CA ARG A 184 -11.50 -18.50 -5.83
C ARG A 184 -12.24 -17.16 -5.85
N ARG A 185 -13.12 -16.91 -4.88
CA ARG A 185 -13.92 -15.67 -4.69
C ARG A 185 -14.97 -15.35 -5.76
N PHE A 186 -15.01 -16.08 -6.88
CA PHE A 186 -15.94 -15.88 -7.98
C PHE A 186 -16.79 -17.12 -8.26
N ASN A 187 -17.94 -16.93 -8.91
CA ASN A 187 -18.75 -18.03 -9.42
C ASN A 187 -18.15 -18.64 -10.70
N ARG A 188 -18.64 -19.82 -11.08
CA ARG A 188 -18.09 -20.62 -12.18
C ARG A 188 -18.15 -19.86 -13.51
N GLU A 189 -19.26 -19.18 -13.78
CA GLU A 189 -19.52 -18.48 -15.05
C GLU A 189 -18.53 -17.31 -15.25
N THR A 190 -18.12 -16.64 -14.18
CA THR A 190 -17.14 -15.55 -14.23
C THR A 190 -15.73 -16.07 -14.50
N LEU A 191 -15.40 -17.25 -13.97
CA LEU A 191 -14.08 -17.89 -14.14
C LEU A 191 -13.86 -18.52 -15.52
N GLU A 192 -14.90 -18.62 -16.35
CA GLU A 192 -14.77 -19.09 -17.73
C GLU A 192 -14.10 -18.05 -18.64
N VAL A 193 -14.14 -16.77 -18.28
CA VAL A 193 -13.48 -15.70 -19.04
C VAL A 193 -11.98 -15.71 -18.75
N ARG A 194 -11.18 -15.97 -19.79
CA ARG A 194 -9.72 -16.16 -19.68
C ARG A 194 -8.94 -15.19 -20.55
N PHE A 195 -7.93 -14.55 -19.95
CA PHE A 195 -6.89 -13.80 -20.64
C PHE A 195 -5.61 -14.65 -20.66
N LYS A 196 -5.07 -14.95 -21.85
CA LYS A 196 -3.88 -15.81 -22.01
C LYS A 196 -3.97 -17.13 -21.22
N GLY A 197 -5.15 -17.75 -21.21
CA GLY A 197 -5.42 -18.99 -20.49
C GLY A 197 -5.74 -18.83 -18.99
N LEU A 198 -5.53 -17.65 -18.40
CA LEU A 198 -5.77 -17.38 -16.98
C LEU A 198 -7.13 -16.73 -16.77
N ASN A 199 -7.92 -17.22 -15.82
CA ASN A 199 -9.08 -16.46 -15.35
C ASN A 199 -8.64 -15.36 -14.35
N ILE A 200 -9.57 -14.50 -13.92
CA ILE A 200 -9.20 -13.39 -13.03
C ILE A 200 -8.73 -13.85 -11.65
N SER A 201 -9.24 -14.98 -11.15
CA SER A 201 -8.79 -15.58 -9.88
C SER A 201 -7.39 -16.16 -10.02
N ASP A 202 -7.08 -16.81 -11.13
CA ASP A 202 -5.74 -17.34 -11.42
C ASP A 202 -4.72 -16.19 -11.52
N ALA A 203 -5.10 -15.08 -12.16
CA ALA A 203 -4.25 -13.91 -12.28
C ALA A 203 -3.93 -13.26 -10.93
N LEU A 204 -4.86 -13.31 -9.96
CA LEU A 204 -4.63 -12.84 -8.58
C LEU A 204 -3.71 -13.75 -7.77
N LYS A 205 -3.44 -14.97 -8.22
CA LYS A 205 -2.51 -15.90 -7.57
C LYS A 205 -1.07 -15.78 -8.06
N LEU A 206 -0.83 -15.01 -9.12
CA LEU A 206 0.52 -14.77 -9.64
C LEU A 206 1.35 -13.96 -8.66
N SER A 207 2.64 -14.25 -8.59
CA SER A 207 3.60 -13.32 -8.02
C SER A 207 3.70 -12.05 -8.88
N VAL A 208 4.13 -10.94 -8.27
CA VAL A 208 4.32 -9.67 -9.01
C VAL A 208 5.25 -9.86 -10.21
N LYS A 209 6.33 -10.63 -10.03
CA LYS A 209 7.30 -10.94 -11.10
C LYS A 209 6.65 -11.67 -12.28
N GLU A 210 5.82 -12.68 -12.02
CA GLU A 210 5.08 -13.39 -13.07
C GLU A 210 4.02 -12.49 -13.72
N ALA A 211 3.33 -11.68 -12.93
CA ALA A 211 2.33 -10.74 -13.43
C ALA A 211 2.94 -9.72 -14.40
N VAL A 212 4.14 -9.19 -14.11
CA VAL A 212 4.86 -8.28 -15.04
C VAL A 212 5.06 -8.92 -16.41
N GLU A 213 5.47 -10.19 -16.45
CA GLU A 213 5.67 -10.92 -17.71
C GLU A 213 4.36 -11.18 -18.45
N VAL A 214 3.31 -11.59 -17.73
CA VAL A 214 1.98 -11.86 -18.31
C VAL A 214 1.36 -10.59 -18.89
N PHE A 215 1.46 -9.46 -18.18
CA PHE A 215 0.84 -8.19 -18.52
C PHE A 215 1.76 -7.20 -19.25
N LYS A 216 2.94 -7.61 -19.72
CA LYS A 216 3.90 -6.73 -20.42
C LYS A 216 3.33 -5.97 -21.62
N ALA A 217 2.34 -6.54 -22.29
CA ALA A 217 1.65 -5.95 -23.44
C ALA A 217 0.55 -4.96 -23.05
N GLN A 218 0.29 -4.75 -21.75
CA GLN A 218 -0.71 -3.84 -21.21
C GLN A 218 0.02 -2.71 -20.46
N PRO A 219 0.28 -1.56 -21.09
CA PRO A 219 1.17 -0.52 -20.54
C PRO A 219 0.77 -0.05 -19.15
N ARG A 220 -0.53 0.25 -18.94
CA ARG A 220 -1.05 0.74 -17.65
C ARG A 220 -0.88 -0.28 -16.51
N LEU A 221 -1.03 -1.57 -16.80
CA LEU A 221 -0.82 -2.63 -15.81
C LEU A 221 0.67 -2.85 -15.55
N ALA A 222 1.47 -2.94 -16.61
CA ALA A 222 2.91 -3.16 -16.51
C ALA A 222 3.64 -2.03 -15.75
N GLU A 223 3.23 -0.78 -15.95
CA GLU A 223 3.78 0.38 -15.24
C GLU A 223 3.54 0.28 -13.74
N LYS A 224 2.30 0.02 -13.30
CA LYS A 224 1.98 -0.17 -11.87
C LYS A 224 2.68 -1.39 -11.28
N LEU A 225 2.72 -2.50 -11.99
CA LEU A 225 3.35 -3.73 -11.50
C LEU A 225 4.86 -3.59 -11.31
N ARG A 226 5.55 -2.76 -12.11
CA ARG A 226 7.00 -2.50 -11.95
C ARG A 226 7.35 -1.66 -10.73
N THR A 227 6.38 -0.99 -10.13
CA THR A 227 6.58 -0.22 -8.89
C THR A 227 6.46 -1.07 -7.62
N LEU A 228 6.08 -2.35 -7.77
CA LEU A 228 5.91 -3.34 -6.70
C LEU A 228 7.06 -4.35 -6.70
#